data_AF-A0A316TYI8-F1
#
_entry.id   AF-A0A316TYI8-F1
#
_cell.length_a   1.000
_cell.length_b   1.000
_cell.length_c   1.000
_cell.angle_alpha   90.00
_cell.angle_beta   90.00
_cell.angle_gamma   90.00
#
_symmetry.space_group_name_H-M   'P 1'
#
loop_
_entity.id
_entity.type
_entity.pdbx_description
1 polymer ?
#
loop_
_entity_poly.entity_id
_entity_poly.type
_entity_poly.pdbx_seq_one_letter_code
_entity_poly.pdbx_strand_id
1 'polypeptide(L)'
;VTTSATQAASASRRKNDAHFVCPVPGCGSHFTRQFNLRSHLRSHADERPFKCPDCDKAFARAHDAKRHHETLHLSVKKHNCEWCSRQFARLDALHRHLKPESG
;
A
#
# COMPACT_ATOMS: atom_id res chain seq x y z
N VAL A 1 17.31 10.46 -53.50
CA VAL A 1 17.93 11.37 -52.52
C VAL A 1 17.00 11.36 -51.31
N THR A 2 17.13 10.38 -50.40
CA THR A 2 17.89 10.49 -49.13
C THR A 2 17.39 11.70 -48.34
N THR A 3 16.78 11.58 -47.16
CA THR A 3 17.28 10.97 -45.90
C THR A 3 16.10 11.07 -44.92
N SER A 4 15.74 10.02 -44.16
CA SER A 4 16.14 9.80 -42.75
C SER A 4 15.71 10.95 -41.82
N ALA A 5 15.07 10.76 -40.67
CA ALA A 5 15.05 9.61 -39.78
C ALA A 5 13.80 9.68 -38.89
N THR A 6 13.18 8.52 -38.73
CA THR A 6 12.37 8.13 -37.58
C THR A 6 13.13 8.43 -36.29
N GLN A 7 12.60 9.31 -35.42
CA GLN A 7 13.06 9.41 -34.04
C GLN A 7 11.98 8.87 -33.10
N ALA A 8 12.46 7.96 -32.26
CA ALA A 8 11.71 6.97 -31.55
C ALA A 8 10.70 7.59 -30.57
N ALA A 9 9.45 7.13 -30.66
CA ALA A 9 8.57 7.09 -29.50
C ALA A 9 9.33 6.33 -28.40
N SER A 10 9.62 7.01 -27.29
CA SER A 10 10.18 6.40 -26.08
C SER A 10 9.12 5.48 -25.46
N ALA A 11 8.91 4.32 -26.07
CA ALA A 11 8.13 3.24 -25.51
C ALA A 11 8.92 2.63 -24.36
N SER A 12 8.75 3.17 -23.14
CA SER A 12 9.11 2.46 -21.92
C SER A 12 8.23 1.22 -21.80
N ARG A 13 8.65 0.11 -22.41
CA ARG A 13 8.03 -1.20 -22.26
C ARG A 13 8.93 -2.14 -21.46
N ARG A 14 8.47 -2.39 -20.22
CA ARG A 14 8.40 -3.69 -19.49
C ARG A 14 9.74 -4.23 -18.94
N LYS A 15 9.87 -4.75 -17.72
CA LYS A 15 8.93 -5.43 -16.81
C LYS A 15 9.40 -5.24 -15.35
N ASN A 16 8.41 -5.33 -14.47
CA ASN A 16 8.53 -5.72 -13.07
C ASN A 16 9.63 -6.79 -12.85
N ASP A 17 10.76 -6.42 -12.23
CA ASP A 17 11.73 -7.36 -11.64
C ASP A 17 11.16 -7.96 -10.34
N ALA A 18 9.93 -8.46 -10.41
CA ALA A 18 9.27 -9.10 -9.30
C ALA A 18 9.76 -10.54 -9.21
N HIS A 19 10.89 -10.71 -8.52
CA HIS A 19 11.57 -11.99 -8.38
C HIS A 19 10.93 -12.92 -7.33
N PHE A 20 10.11 -12.38 -6.42
CA PHE A 20 9.55 -13.13 -5.31
C PHE A 20 8.06 -13.38 -5.54
N VAL A 21 7.70 -14.60 -5.90
CA VAL A 21 6.33 -15.01 -6.20
C VAL A 21 5.71 -15.69 -4.99
N CYS A 22 4.41 -15.45 -4.75
CA CYS A 22 3.65 -16.14 -3.73
C CYS A 22 3.47 -17.62 -4.11
N PRO A 23 3.90 -18.57 -3.26
CA PRO A 23 3.75 -20.00 -3.52
C PRO A 23 2.32 -20.53 -3.33
N VAL A 24 1.39 -19.72 -2.81
CA VAL A 24 0.01 -20.15 -2.54
C VAL A 24 -0.76 -20.29 -3.86
N PRO A 25 -1.32 -21.48 -4.17
CA PRO A 25 -2.11 -21.69 -5.38
C PRO A 25 -3.27 -20.70 -5.47
N GLY A 26 -3.43 -20.08 -6.65
CA GLY A 26 -4.50 -19.11 -6.90
C GLY A 26 -4.26 -17.68 -6.39
N CYS A 27 -3.17 -17.41 -5.66
CA CYS A 27 -2.86 -16.05 -5.21
C CYS A 27 -2.31 -15.16 -6.34
N GLY A 28 -1.39 -15.68 -7.15
CA GLY A 28 -0.80 -14.97 -8.30
C GLY A 28 -0.02 -13.69 -7.95
N SER A 29 0.24 -13.41 -6.67
CA SER A 29 0.93 -12.20 -6.23
C SER A 29 2.45 -12.31 -6.40
N HIS A 30 3.08 -11.23 -6.86
CA HIS A 30 4.53 -11.12 -7.04
C HIS A 30 5.08 -9.84 -6.43
N PHE A 31 6.31 -9.92 -5.93
CA PHE A 31 6.96 -8.85 -5.18
C PHE A 31 8.40 -8.64 -5.66
N THR A 32 8.83 -7.40 -5.66
CA THR A 32 10.22 -7.01 -5.99
C THR A 32 11.17 -7.20 -4.83
N ARG A 33 10.66 -7.37 -3.60
CA ARG A 33 11.48 -7.52 -2.38
C ARG A 33 11.01 -8.71 -1.56
N GLN A 34 11.94 -9.50 -1.05
CA GLN A 34 11.65 -10.71 -0.27
C GLN A 34 10.85 -10.41 1.00
N PHE A 35 11.13 -9.29 1.70
CA PHE A 35 10.41 -8.93 2.91
C PHE A 35 8.93 -8.61 2.63
N ASN A 36 8.60 -8.12 1.44
CA ASN A 36 7.22 -7.88 1.03
C ASN A 36 6.49 -9.20 0.81
N LEU A 37 7.11 -10.18 0.13
CA LEU A 37 6.56 -11.53 0.01
C LEU A 37 6.33 -12.16 1.40
N ARG A 38 7.32 -12.09 2.30
CA ARG A 38 7.19 -12.63 3.66
C ARG A 38 6.05 -11.97 4.45
N SER A 39 5.89 -10.65 4.31
CA SER A 39 4.80 -9.90 4.92
C SER A 39 3.44 -10.19 4.30
N HIS A 40 3.42 -10.52 3.01
CA HIS A 40 2.23 -10.95 2.29
C HIS A 40 1.80 -12.37 2.69
N LEU A 41 2.74 -13.31 2.87
CA LEU A 41 2.40 -14.67 3.31
C LEU A 41 1.59 -14.70 4.62
N ARG A 42 1.76 -13.70 5.49
CA ARG A 42 0.96 -13.53 6.70
C ARG A 42 -0.52 -13.23 6.44
N SER A 43 -0.91 -12.81 5.24
CA SER A 43 -2.33 -12.67 4.87
C SER A 43 -2.99 -13.99 4.49
N HIS A 44 -2.20 -15.03 4.20
CA HIS A 44 -2.70 -16.39 4.01
C HIS A 44 -2.78 -17.18 5.31
N ALA A 45 -2.06 -16.74 6.34
CA ALA A 45 -2.21 -17.28 7.67
C ALA A 45 -3.50 -16.73 8.30
N ASP A 46 -4.40 -17.61 8.72
CA ASP A 46 -5.58 -17.24 9.51
C ASP A 46 -5.19 -16.76 10.93
N GLU A 47 -3.94 -16.99 11.33
CA GLU A 47 -3.39 -16.51 12.59
C GLU A 47 -3.22 -14.99 12.57
N ARG A 48 -3.95 -14.34 13.46
CA ARG A 48 -3.86 -12.89 13.70
C ARG A 48 -3.35 -12.64 15.11
N PRO A 49 -2.02 -12.74 15.33
CA PRO A 49 -1.45 -12.69 16.68
C PRO A 49 -1.57 -11.29 17.33
N PHE A 50 -1.79 -10.24 16.54
CA PHE A 50 -1.83 -8.87 17.04
C PHE A 50 -3.28 -8.45 17.31
N LYS A 51 -3.71 -8.52 18.57
CA LYS A 51 -5.03 -8.07 19.02
C LYS A 51 -5.02 -6.61 19.44
N CYS A 52 -6.12 -5.90 19.21
CA CYS A 52 -6.35 -4.60 19.81
C CYS A 52 -6.59 -4.78 21.32
N PRO A 53 -6.03 -3.93 22.20
CA PRO A 53 -6.28 -4.03 23.64
C PRO A 53 -7.71 -3.62 24.03
N ASP A 54 -8.36 -2.77 23.23
CA ASP A 54 -9.65 -2.17 23.57
C ASP A 54 -10.83 -2.76 22.78
N CYS A 55 -10.58 -3.73 21.90
CA CYS A 55 -11.63 -4.47 21.21
C CYS A 55 -11.15 -5.83 20.69
N ASP A 56 -12.08 -6.69 20.27
CA ASP A 56 -11.79 -8.06 19.82
C ASP A 56 -11.15 -8.16 18.41
N LYS A 57 -10.77 -7.04 17.81
CA LYS A 57 -10.15 -7.05 16.48
C LYS A 57 -8.71 -7.54 16.52
N ALA A 58 -8.41 -8.50 15.67
CA ALA A 58 -7.09 -9.07 15.49
C ALA A 58 -6.55 -8.80 14.07
N PHE A 59 -5.23 -8.64 13.97
CA PHE A 59 -4.51 -8.29 12.74
C PHE A 59 -3.31 -9.21 12.51
N ALA A 60 -2.95 -9.39 11.24
CA ALA A 60 -1.78 -10.17 10.82
C ALA A 60 -0.44 -9.41 11.01
N ARG A 61 -0.48 -8.09 11.27
CA ARG A 61 0.71 -7.26 11.46
C ARG A 61 0.54 -6.31 12.65
N ALA A 62 1.62 -6.14 13.43
CA ALA A 62 1.64 -5.26 14.59
C ALA A 62 1.29 -3.80 14.27
N HIS A 63 1.84 -3.26 13.18
CA HIS A 63 1.57 -1.86 12.81
C HIS A 63 0.12 -1.63 12.39
N ASP A 64 -0.55 -2.66 11.84
CA ASP A 64 -1.97 -2.57 11.49
C ASP A 64 -2.84 -2.53 12.76
N ALA A 65 -2.53 -3.35 13.77
CA ALA A 65 -3.20 -3.34 15.08
C ALA A 65 -2.97 -2.03 15.84
N LYS A 66 -1.71 -1.57 15.91
CA LYS A 66 -1.36 -0.30 16.56
C LYS A 66 -2.10 0.86 15.91
N ARG A 67 -2.07 0.94 14.58
CA ARG A 67 -2.79 1.98 13.83
C ARG A 67 -4.30 1.93 14.08
N HIS A 68 -4.88 0.74 14.11
CA HIS A 68 -6.29 0.58 14.41
C HIS A 68 -6.64 1.12 15.79
N HIS A 69 -5.87 0.74 16.81
CA HIS A 69 -6.02 1.24 18.17
C HIS A 69 -5.88 2.77 18.24
N GLU A 70 -4.81 3.32 17.64
CA GLU A 70 -4.54 4.76 17.62
C GLU A 70 -5.62 5.59 16.92
N THR A 71 -6.28 5.04 15.89
CA THR A 71 -7.23 5.81 15.08
C THR A 71 -8.67 5.74 15.57
N LEU A 72 -9.03 4.70 16.33
CA LEU A 72 -10.41 4.48 16.78
C LEU A 72 -10.58 4.57 18.29
N HIS A 73 -9.57 4.19 19.06
CA HIS A 73 -9.66 4.15 20.52
C HIS A 73 -8.89 5.30 21.17
N LEU A 74 -7.80 5.75 20.55
CA LEU A 74 -7.11 6.96 20.95
C LEU A 74 -7.62 8.15 20.13
N SER A 75 -7.83 9.28 20.80
CA SER A 75 -8.17 10.56 20.15
C SER A 75 -6.96 11.19 19.46
N VAL A 76 -6.25 10.42 18.62
CA VAL A 76 -5.05 10.90 17.94
C VAL A 76 -5.43 11.98 16.94
N LYS A 77 -4.65 13.07 16.97
CA LYS A 77 -4.86 14.26 16.13
C LYS A 77 -4.86 13.85 14.66
N LYS A 78 -6.00 14.05 14.01
CA LYS A 78 -6.19 13.82 12.57
C LYS A 78 -5.44 14.89 11.75
N HIS A 79 -5.10 14.55 10.53
CA HIS A 79 -4.50 15.46 9.55
C HIS A 79 -5.60 16.19 8.79
N ASN A 80 -5.58 17.51 8.75
CA ASN A 80 -6.57 18.32 8.05
C ASN A 80 -6.10 18.65 6.63
N CYS A 81 -7.05 18.67 5.69
CA CYS A 81 -6.86 19.35 4.41
C CYS A 81 -7.23 20.82 4.59
N GLU A 82 -6.32 21.73 4.25
CA GLU A 82 -6.53 23.17 4.43
C GLU A 82 -7.59 23.73 3.47
N TRP A 83 -7.79 23.11 2.30
CA TRP A 83 -8.72 23.60 1.28
C TRP A 83 -10.17 23.15 1.47
N CYS A 84 -10.38 21.94 1.99
CA CYS A 84 -11.74 21.39 2.17
C CYS A 84 -12.09 21.05 3.62
N SER A 85 -11.19 21.35 4.57
CA SER A 85 -11.34 21.07 6.00
C SER A 85 -11.61 19.60 6.37
N ARG A 86 -11.47 18.66 5.42
CA ARG A 86 -11.60 17.23 5.71
C ARG A 86 -10.47 16.75 6.59
N GLN A 87 -10.82 15.89 7.54
CA GLN A 87 -9.88 15.25 8.44
C GLN A 87 -9.57 13.83 8.00
N PHE A 88 -8.29 13.49 7.97
CA PHE A 88 -7.77 12.19 7.60
C PHE A 88 -7.04 11.59 8.78
N ALA A 89 -7.32 10.32 9.08
CA ALA A 89 -6.61 9.61 10.13
C ALA A 89 -5.12 9.35 9.79
N ARG A 90 -4.68 9.60 8.55
CA ARG A 90 -3.31 9.32 8.08
C ARG A 90 -2.81 10.34 7.06
N LEU A 91 -1.53 10.66 7.11
CA LEU A 91 -0.87 11.58 6.16
C LEU A 91 -0.93 11.10 4.71
N ASP A 92 -0.70 9.82 4.44
CA ASP A 92 -0.75 9.30 3.07
C ASP A 92 -2.17 9.33 2.49
N ALA A 93 -3.20 9.24 3.33
CA ALA A 93 -4.58 9.42 2.91
C ALA A 93 -4.86 10.89 2.56
N LEU A 94 -4.33 11.82 3.34
CA LEU A 94 -4.33 13.24 3.00
C LEU A 94 -3.56 13.48 1.69
N HIS A 95 -2.34 12.98 1.54
CA HIS A 95 -1.54 13.14 0.32
C HIS A 95 -2.21 12.56 -0.92
N ARG A 96 -2.89 11.40 -0.82
CA ARG A 96 -3.70 10.88 -1.94
C ARG A 96 -4.89 11.77 -2.25
N HIS A 97 -5.51 12.39 -1.25
CA HIS A 97 -6.57 13.37 -1.44
C HIS A 97 -6.07 14.68 -2.06
N LEU A 98 -4.84 15.10 -1.72
CA LEU A 98 -4.20 16.31 -2.23
C LEU A 98 -3.58 16.13 -3.63
N LYS A 99 -3.34 14.89 -4.06
CA LYS A 99 -2.88 14.64 -5.42
C LYS A 99 -3.96 15.12 -6.40
N PRO A 100 -3.62 15.98 -7.37
CA PRO A 100 -4.53 16.29 -8.45
C PRO A 100 -4.88 14.99 -9.18
N GLU A 101 -6.14 14.82 -9.57
CA GLU A 101 -6.52 13.83 -10.59
C GLU A 101 -5.85 14.24 -11.91
N SER A 102 -4.62 13.80 -12.11
CA SER A 102 -3.96 13.85 -13.41
C SER A 102 -4.50 12.67 -14.21
N GLY A 103 -5.53 12.93 -15.01
CA GLY A 103 -6.03 12.04 -16.06
C GLY A 103 -5.05 11.87 -17.21
#